data_AF-A0A2T0V1H5-F1
#
_entry.id   AF-A0A2T0V1H5-F1
#
_cell.length_a   1.000
_cell.length_b   1.000
_cell.length_c   1.000
_cell.angle_alpha   90.00
_cell.angle_beta   90.00
_cell.angle_gamma   90.00
#
_symmetry.space_group_name_H-M   'P 1'
#
loop_
_entity.id
_entity.type
_entity.pdbx_description
1 polymer ?
#
loop_
_entity_poly.entity_id
_entity_poly.type
_entity_poly.pdbx_seq_one_letter_code
_entity_poly.pdbx_strand_id
1 'polypeptide(L)'
;MPKKLICLVTALLLSSTSYAQTNVEAAEKAALAWLEAIDSGEFEKAWEEASPLLQRPLSASMLERTIGLARRDFGAVESRRRTRVISQTSMPGATRDDYKEFTFQTRFANKPQVTETITPHFEEGVWKVSGYYVQ
;
A
#
# COMPACT_ATOMS: atom_id res chain seq x y z
N MET A 1 -26.02 42.12 -37.09
CA MET A 1 -25.39 40.80 -36.88
C MET A 1 -23.88 40.98 -36.87
N PRO A 2 -23.17 40.59 -35.80
CA PRO A 2 -21.90 39.91 -36.02
C PRO A 2 -21.63 38.72 -35.08
N LYS A 3 -21.28 37.60 -35.74
CA LYS A 3 -20.30 36.54 -35.42
C LYS A 3 -20.20 36.05 -33.98
N LYS A 4 -20.78 34.86 -33.75
CA LYS A 4 -20.50 33.98 -32.61
C LYS A 4 -19.01 33.60 -32.62
N LEU A 5 -18.27 34.00 -31.60
CA LEU A 5 -16.93 33.50 -31.33
C LEU A 5 -17.10 32.14 -30.62
N ILE A 6 -16.90 31.05 -31.38
CA ILE A 6 -16.83 29.70 -30.82
C ILE A 6 -15.42 29.55 -30.25
N CYS A 7 -15.27 29.73 -28.93
CA CYS A 7 -14.08 29.28 -28.21
C CYS A 7 -14.18 27.78 -27.99
N LEU A 8 -13.70 27.00 -28.95
CA LEU A 8 -13.41 25.59 -28.73
C LEU A 8 -12.00 25.48 -28.13
N VAL A 9 -11.89 25.52 -26.80
CA VAL A 9 -10.66 25.16 -26.08
C VAL A 9 -10.97 23.93 -25.25
N THR A 10 -11.01 22.76 -25.91
CA THR A 10 -11.00 21.46 -25.25
C THR A 10 -9.79 20.69 -25.76
N ALA A 11 -8.71 20.67 -24.97
CA ALA A 11 -7.78 19.54 -24.84
C ALA A 11 -6.48 19.99 -24.16
N LEU A 12 -6.42 19.98 -22.81
CA LEU A 12 -5.15 19.78 -22.09
C LEU A 12 -5.36 19.43 -20.60
N LEU A 13 -6.13 18.38 -20.28
CA LEU A 13 -6.28 17.89 -18.89
C LEU A 13 -6.11 16.37 -18.75
N LEU A 14 -5.66 15.65 -19.78
CA LEU A 14 -5.56 14.18 -19.76
C LEU A 14 -4.26 13.63 -19.12
N SER A 15 -3.25 14.46 -18.90
CA SER A 15 -1.93 13.98 -18.43
C SER A 15 -1.88 13.73 -16.92
N SER A 16 -2.67 14.47 -16.13
CA SER A 16 -2.63 14.43 -14.67
C SER A 16 -3.17 13.11 -14.12
N THR A 17 -4.18 12.54 -14.77
CA THR A 17 -4.81 11.28 -14.37
C THR A 17 -3.88 10.09 -14.55
N SER A 18 -3.07 10.10 -15.62
CA SER A 18 -2.14 9.00 -15.93
C SER A 18 -1.00 8.89 -14.91
N TYR A 19 -0.43 10.02 -14.50
CA TYR A 19 0.65 10.04 -13.49
C TYR A 19 0.15 9.57 -12.11
N ALA A 20 -1.01 10.07 -11.67
CA ALA A 20 -1.62 9.65 -10.40
C ALA A 20 -1.98 8.15 -10.38
N GLN A 21 -2.50 7.62 -11.49
CA GLN A 21 -2.83 6.20 -11.62
C GLN A 21 -1.57 5.32 -11.59
N THR A 22 -0.53 5.71 -12.32
CA THR A 22 0.76 4.99 -12.35
C THR A 22 1.42 4.93 -10.97
N ASN A 23 1.30 6.01 -10.20
CA ASN A 23 1.82 6.10 -8.83
C ASN A 23 1.10 5.14 -7.86
N VAL A 24 -0.22 4.99 -7.99
CA VAL A 24 -1.02 4.04 -7.21
C VAL A 24 -0.64 2.59 -7.54
N GLU A 25 -0.49 2.25 -8.81
CA GLU A 25 -0.13 0.89 -9.24
C GLU A 25 1.27 0.48 -8.76
N ALA A 26 2.23 1.40 -8.82
CA ALA A 26 3.58 1.14 -8.29
C ALA A 26 3.58 0.90 -6.77
N ALA A 27 2.81 1.70 -6.02
CA ALA A 27 2.68 1.53 -4.58
C ALA A 27 1.97 0.21 -4.22
N GLU A 28 0.93 -0.16 -4.95
CA GLU A 28 0.21 -1.42 -4.74
C GLU A 28 1.11 -2.62 -5.02
N LYS A 29 1.92 -2.57 -6.08
CA LYS A 29 2.89 -3.63 -6.38
C LYS A 29 3.89 -3.82 -5.25
N ALA A 30 4.40 -2.73 -4.66
CA ALA A 30 5.28 -2.81 -3.50
C ALA A 30 4.58 -3.41 -2.27
N ALA A 31 3.33 -3.00 -2.00
CA ALA A 31 2.52 -3.57 -0.92
C ALA A 31 2.32 -5.09 -1.09
N LEU A 32 1.96 -5.53 -2.30
CA LEU A 32 1.72 -6.94 -2.60
C LEU A 32 2.99 -7.78 -2.55
N ALA A 33 4.13 -7.26 -3.03
CA ALA A 33 5.42 -7.95 -2.93
C ALA A 33 5.84 -8.16 -1.47
N TRP A 34 5.67 -7.13 -0.63
CA TRP A 34 5.94 -7.23 0.79
C TRP A 34 5.02 -8.24 1.48
N LEU A 35 3.72 -8.24 1.16
CA LEU A 35 2.76 -9.21 1.69
C LEU A 35 3.10 -10.64 1.25
N GLU A 36 3.56 -10.84 0.01
CA GLU A 36 3.98 -12.16 -0.48
C GLU A 36 5.17 -12.71 0.32
N ALA A 37 6.15 -11.85 0.64
CA ALA A 37 7.26 -12.22 1.51
C ALA A 37 6.77 -12.64 2.91
N ILE A 38 5.84 -11.89 3.50
CA ILE A 38 5.20 -12.26 4.77
C ILE A 38 4.44 -13.60 4.66
N ASP A 39 3.65 -13.78 3.60
CA ASP A 39 2.82 -14.96 3.37
C ASP A 39 3.70 -16.21 3.14
N SER A 40 4.92 -16.03 2.60
CA SER A 40 5.95 -17.06 2.42
C SER A 40 6.84 -17.30 3.64
N GLY A 41 6.64 -16.55 4.74
CA GLY A 41 7.47 -16.63 5.95
C GLY A 41 8.85 -15.96 5.82
N GLU A 42 9.11 -15.23 4.74
CA GLU A 42 10.35 -14.48 4.51
C GLU A 42 10.36 -13.14 5.29
N PHE A 43 10.17 -13.20 6.61
CA PHE A 43 10.04 -12.00 7.46
C PHE A 43 11.27 -11.11 7.49
N GLU A 44 12.47 -11.70 7.40
CA GLU A 44 13.73 -10.94 7.35
C GLU A 44 13.80 -10.08 6.09
N LYS A 45 13.53 -10.67 4.93
CA LYS A 45 13.44 -9.94 3.66
C LYS A 45 12.34 -8.88 3.67
N ALA A 46 11.15 -9.23 4.16
CA ALA A 46 10.06 -8.27 4.29
C ALA A 46 10.46 -7.08 5.18
N TRP A 47 11.24 -7.32 6.24
CA TRP A 47 11.78 -6.27 7.09
C TRP A 47 12.85 -5.44 6.38
N GLU A 48 13.80 -6.05 5.68
CA GLU A 48 14.87 -5.36 4.93
C GLU A 48 14.33 -4.47 3.81
N GLU A 49 13.28 -4.91 3.12
CA GLU A 49 12.64 -4.17 2.02
C GLU A 49 11.63 -3.11 2.49
N ALA A 50 11.34 -3.05 3.80
CA ALA A 50 10.42 -2.08 4.38
C ALA A 50 11.03 -0.67 4.49
N SER A 51 10.15 0.32 4.71
CA SER A 51 10.56 1.69 5.00
C SER A 51 11.25 1.76 6.38
N PRO A 52 12.20 2.69 6.58
CA PRO A 52 12.75 2.98 7.90
C PRO A 52 11.69 3.25 8.97
N LEU A 53 10.50 3.72 8.58
CA LEU A 53 9.36 3.93 9.49
C LEU A 53 8.86 2.63 10.13
N LEU A 54 8.94 1.49 9.42
CA LEU A 54 8.63 0.16 9.94
C LEU A 54 9.83 -0.46 10.65
N GLN A 55 11.03 -0.29 10.08
CA GLN A 55 12.26 -0.91 10.60
C GLN A 55 12.73 -0.33 11.94
N ARG A 56 12.54 0.97 12.17
CA ARG A 56 12.98 1.63 13.42
C ARG A 56 12.31 1.07 14.67
N PRO A 57 10.97 0.90 14.72
CA PRO A 57 10.29 0.39 15.91
C PRO A 57 10.34 -1.15 16.06
N LEU A 58 10.67 -1.90 15.01
CA LEU A 58 10.58 -3.36 14.99
C LEU A 58 11.89 -3.95 14.48
N SER A 59 12.47 -4.94 15.16
CA SER A 59 13.44 -5.84 14.50
C SER A 59 12.70 -6.85 13.60
N ALA A 60 13.41 -7.52 12.68
CA ALA A 60 12.83 -8.59 11.85
C ALA A 60 12.13 -9.68 12.71
N SER A 61 12.75 -10.10 13.81
CA SER A 61 12.15 -11.07 14.75
C SER A 61 10.89 -10.54 15.45
N MET A 62 10.83 -9.24 15.74
CA MET A 62 9.64 -8.62 16.31
C MET A 62 8.52 -8.51 15.27
N LEU A 63 8.86 -8.26 14.01
CA LEU A 63 7.90 -8.26 12.90
C LEU A 63 7.26 -9.64 12.73
N GLU A 64 8.08 -10.69 12.63
CA GLU A 64 7.63 -12.09 12.59
C GLU A 64 6.71 -12.41 13.77
N ARG A 65 7.15 -12.13 14.99
CA ARG A 65 6.37 -12.41 16.20
C ARG A 65 5.04 -11.67 16.20
N THR A 66 5.02 -10.39 15.82
CA THR A 66 3.82 -9.55 15.86
C THR A 66 2.80 -10.04 14.83
N ILE A 67 3.24 -10.28 13.59
CA ILE A 67 2.36 -10.79 12.53
C ILE A 67 1.91 -12.22 12.82
N GLY A 68 2.81 -13.07 13.29
CA GLY A 68 2.52 -14.46 13.67
C GLY A 68 1.46 -14.55 14.77
N LEU A 69 1.52 -13.67 15.77
CA LEU A 69 0.48 -13.57 16.80
C LEU A 69 -0.86 -13.08 16.23
N ALA A 70 -0.84 -12.06 15.36
CA ALA A 70 -2.05 -11.50 14.77
C ALA A 70 -2.77 -12.47 13.82
N ARG A 71 -2.00 -13.30 13.08
CA ARG A 71 -2.50 -14.23 12.07
C ARG A 71 -2.51 -15.70 12.49
N ARG A 72 -2.21 -16.01 13.76
CA ARG A 72 -1.95 -17.36 14.28
C ARG A 72 -2.95 -18.41 13.78
N ASP A 73 -4.23 -18.08 13.82
CA ASP A 73 -5.32 -19.03 13.54
C ASP A 73 -5.95 -18.81 12.15
N PHE A 74 -5.36 -17.97 11.30
CA PHE A 74 -5.97 -17.61 10.01
C PHE A 74 -5.74 -18.68 8.94
N GLY A 75 -4.62 -19.41 9.01
CA GLY A 75 -4.19 -20.35 7.95
C GLY A 75 -3.55 -19.64 6.77
N ALA A 76 -3.34 -20.36 5.66
CA ALA A 76 -2.73 -19.81 4.44
C ALA A 76 -3.66 -18.77 3.76
N VAL A 77 -3.07 -17.80 3.06
CA VAL A 77 -3.81 -16.86 2.21
C VAL A 77 -4.33 -17.60 0.97
N GLU A 78 -5.63 -17.52 0.70
CA GLU A 78 -6.25 -18.07 -0.50
C GLU A 78 -6.44 -17.01 -1.59
N SER A 79 -6.82 -15.80 -1.18
CA SER A 79 -7.02 -14.67 -2.09
C SER A 79 -7.00 -13.34 -1.35
N ARG A 80 -6.63 -12.29 -2.09
CA ARG A 80 -6.58 -10.91 -1.61
C ARG A 80 -7.19 -9.99 -2.66
N ARG A 81 -8.14 -9.15 -2.27
CA ARG A 81 -8.80 -8.18 -3.18
C ARG A 81 -8.72 -6.77 -2.62
N ARG A 82 -8.14 -5.84 -3.37
CA ARG A 82 -8.14 -4.41 -3.01
C ARG A 82 -9.58 -3.90 -2.99
N THR A 83 -10.00 -3.32 -1.87
CA THR A 83 -11.31 -2.69 -1.71
C THR A 83 -11.22 -1.17 -1.68
N ARG A 84 -10.07 -0.62 -1.26
CA ARG A 84 -9.86 0.82 -1.16
C ARG A 84 -8.41 1.21 -1.36
N VAL A 85 -8.20 2.41 -1.90
CA VAL A 85 -6.93 3.13 -1.84
C VAL A 85 -7.19 4.58 -1.43
N ILE A 86 -6.42 5.10 -0.47
CA ILE A 86 -6.31 6.54 -0.18
C ILE A 86 -4.91 7.00 -0.54
N SER A 87 -4.80 8.16 -1.18
CA SER A 87 -3.54 8.89 -1.32
C SER A 87 -3.45 9.99 -0.29
N GLN A 88 -2.33 10.06 0.44
CA GLN A 88 -2.06 11.10 1.43
C GLN A 88 -0.65 11.66 1.21
N THR A 89 -0.47 12.96 1.44
CA THR A 89 0.83 13.63 1.37
C THR A 89 1.44 13.87 2.75
N SER A 90 0.75 13.42 3.80
CA SER A 90 1.20 13.45 5.18
C SER A 90 0.42 12.45 6.04
N MET A 91 1.08 11.94 7.08
CA MET A 91 0.49 11.09 8.13
C MET A 91 0.79 11.69 9.50
N PRO A 92 -0.08 11.52 10.51
CA PRO A 92 0.21 11.94 11.87
C PRO A 92 1.54 11.35 12.36
N GLY A 93 2.50 12.22 12.71
CA GLY A 93 3.82 11.79 13.19
C GLY A 93 4.86 11.47 12.11
N ALA A 94 4.56 11.67 10.82
CA ALA A 94 5.49 11.42 9.71
C ALA A 94 5.83 12.69 8.91
N THR A 95 6.92 12.63 8.14
CA THR A 95 7.35 13.68 7.21
C THR A 95 6.35 13.86 6.06
N ARG A 96 6.42 15.03 5.38
CA ARG A 96 5.62 15.28 4.18
C ARG A 96 6.22 14.49 3.02
N ASP A 97 5.64 13.34 2.74
CA ASP A 97 5.98 12.44 1.63
C ASP A 97 4.71 11.84 1.03
N ASP A 98 4.86 11.10 -0.07
CA ASP A 98 3.73 10.40 -0.70
C ASP A 98 3.45 9.08 0.01
N TYR A 99 2.26 8.97 0.59
CA TYR A 99 1.72 7.76 1.19
C TYR A 99 0.56 7.24 0.35
N LYS A 100 0.42 5.92 0.34
CA LYS A 100 -0.80 5.25 -0.09
C LYS A 100 -1.27 4.37 1.05
N GLU A 101 -2.56 4.35 1.32
CA GLU A 101 -3.17 3.39 2.23
C GLU A 101 -4.05 2.47 1.40
N PHE A 102 -3.68 1.20 1.35
CA PHE A 102 -4.46 0.16 0.68
C PHE A 102 -5.24 -0.63 1.72
N THR A 103 -6.53 -0.83 1.46
CA THR A 103 -7.35 -1.80 2.19
C THR A 103 -7.59 -2.99 1.29
N PHE A 104 -7.28 -4.18 1.78
CA PHE A 104 -7.58 -5.45 1.13
C PHE A 104 -8.58 -6.23 1.97
N GLN A 105 -9.50 -6.90 1.28
CA GLN A 105 -10.26 -8.01 1.84
C GLN A 105 -9.53 -9.29 1.49
N THR A 106 -9.09 -10.02 2.51
CA THR A 106 -8.31 -11.24 2.37
C THR A 106 -9.09 -12.43 2.89
N ARG A 107 -9.08 -13.51 2.11
CA ARG A 107 -9.57 -14.82 2.51
C ARG A 107 -8.38 -15.65 2.94
N PHE A 108 -8.36 -16.03 4.21
CA PHE A 108 -7.46 -17.06 4.71
C PHE A 108 -8.23 -18.37 4.89
N ALA A 109 -7.53 -19.50 4.82
CA ALA A 109 -8.12 -20.84 4.86
C ALA A 109 -9.06 -21.07 6.06
N ASN A 110 -8.70 -20.54 7.24
CA ASN A 110 -9.47 -20.68 8.47
C ASN A 110 -10.22 -19.40 8.88
N LYS A 111 -9.96 -18.27 8.19
CA LYS A 111 -10.63 -16.97 8.44
C LYS A 111 -10.92 -16.25 7.11
N PRO A 112 -12.10 -16.46 6.51
CA PRO A 112 -12.40 -16.02 5.15
C PRO A 112 -12.71 -14.51 5.00
N GLN A 113 -12.76 -13.75 6.10
CA GLN A 113 -13.08 -12.32 6.07
C GLN A 113 -12.15 -11.55 7.00
N VAL A 114 -10.94 -11.29 6.51
CA VAL A 114 -9.93 -10.47 7.19
C VAL A 114 -9.73 -9.18 6.42
N THR A 115 -9.65 -8.06 7.14
CA THR A 115 -9.29 -6.77 6.57
C THR A 115 -7.81 -6.50 6.81
N GLU A 116 -7.08 -6.25 5.75
CA GLU A 116 -5.68 -5.86 5.81
C GLU A 116 -5.51 -4.41 5.35
N THR A 117 -4.86 -3.59 6.16
CA THR A 117 -4.48 -2.22 5.81
C THR A 117 -2.97 -2.14 5.67
N ILE A 118 -2.48 -1.80 4.48
CA ILE A 118 -1.05 -1.69 4.17
C ILE A 118 -0.78 -0.25 3.73
N THR A 119 0.27 0.35 4.29
CA THR A 119 0.67 1.71 3.98
C THR A 119 2.05 1.74 3.33
N PRO A 120 2.15 1.80 2.00
CA PRO A 120 3.40 2.17 1.33
C PRO A 120 3.71 3.65 1.46
N HIS A 121 4.99 3.94 1.64
CA HIS A 121 5.59 5.26 1.69
C HIS A 121 6.62 5.36 0.55
N PHE A 122 6.58 6.46 -0.18
CA PHE A 122 7.54 6.74 -1.24
C PHE A 122 8.74 7.49 -0.66
N GLU A 123 9.91 6.86 -0.73
CA GLU A 123 11.16 7.42 -0.24
C GLU A 123 12.27 7.10 -1.24
N GLU A 124 13.12 8.09 -1.54
CA GLU A 124 14.29 7.92 -2.43
C GLU A 124 13.97 7.29 -3.80
N GLY A 125 12.78 7.54 -4.35
CA GLY A 125 12.37 7.00 -5.65
C GLY A 125 11.73 5.62 -5.60
N VAL A 126 11.55 5.03 -4.42
CA VAL A 126 11.06 3.66 -4.23
C VAL A 126 9.86 3.63 -3.28
N TRP A 127 8.88 2.78 -3.59
CA TRP A 127 7.77 2.48 -2.68
C TRP A 127 8.17 1.38 -1.71
N LYS A 128 8.07 1.65 -0.42
CA LYS A 128 8.35 0.67 0.65
C LYS A 128 7.23 0.67 1.67
N VAL A 129 6.92 -0.48 2.26
CA VAL A 129 5.87 -0.58 3.29
C VAL A 129 6.35 0.09 4.58
N SER A 130 5.61 1.08 5.06
CA SER A 130 5.87 1.79 6.33
C SER A 130 4.93 1.34 7.46
N GLY A 131 3.82 0.67 7.13
CA GLY A 131 2.88 0.17 8.11
C GLY A 131 2.01 -0.97 7.60
N TYR A 132 1.64 -1.87 8.51
CA TYR A 132 0.75 -2.99 8.27
C TYR A 132 -0.16 -3.22 9.48
N TYR A 133 -1.45 -3.37 9.21
CA TYR A 133 -2.47 -3.68 10.22
C TYR A 133 -3.45 -4.74 9.68
N VAL A 134 -3.92 -5.61 10.56
CA VAL A 134 -4.79 -6.74 10.20
C VAL A 134 -5.84 -7.01 11.28
N GLN A 135 -7.08 -7.30 10.86
CA GLN A 135 -8.23 -7.56 11.74
C GLN A 135 -9.21 -8.58 11.15
#